data_AF-A0AAD4G695-F1
#
_entry.id   AF-A0AAD4G695-F1
#
_cell.length_a   1.000
_cell.length_b   1.000
_cell.length_c   1.000
_cell.angle_alpha   90.00
_cell.angle_beta   90.00
_cell.angle_gamma   90.00
#
_symmetry.space_group_name_H-M   'P 1'
#
loop_
_entity.id
_entity.type
_entity.pdbx_description
1 polymer ?
#
loop_
_entity_poly.entity_id
_entity_poly.type
_entity_poly.pdbx_seq_one_letter_code
_entity_poly.pdbx_strand_id
1 'polypeptide(L)'
;LNPQRIKRLKAHAKKLCADLSIDEKPIFEFIDTGDLYSMLVDIKATFVKYEAGNKTSQLQVLQETLISKDFEISLSNRLLACILSPNITAYVTDTQRHIMDFIADNLEVFKIPPAVFNDNELRVSLGKTVTRLLSDIRSRLKSNLTASIVKKTCIIDVAKAMARASAGMEVDATHWTRLAFLRCCLRLFLIGTGDHKIAPLNACFTPRLIPLLKSDMRAKIEQDLGINIRAMERELSGSAATDGVAVNPTANNDSGSAPTTNNPTPSAELNWDALNDEDGNGDTDGGEDVDTESPSDDDADELDISDSGFGLDGKPIRFNSVKFWNYVDYMLNIIRHTAHKTAATKELYDKELHKYMMQIFQDDLAECPGLRRGSKLVSVVNPVWQSTIQQNLVW
;
A
#
# COMPACT_ATOMS: atom_id res chain seq x y z
N LEU A 1 -67.88 -2.30 12.68
CA LEU A 1 -68.05 -3.32 13.74
C LEU A 1 -69.26 -2.95 14.61
N ASN A 2 -70.04 -3.92 15.09
CA ASN A 2 -71.13 -3.67 16.04
C ASN A 2 -70.55 -3.19 17.41
N PRO A 3 -71.20 -2.23 18.11
CA PRO A 3 -70.79 -1.74 19.44
C PRO A 3 -70.47 -2.82 20.48
N GLN A 4 -71.20 -3.94 20.51
CA GLN A 4 -70.94 -5.08 21.40
C GLN A 4 -69.60 -5.76 21.09
N ARG A 5 -69.21 -5.86 19.81
CA ARG A 5 -67.91 -6.40 19.41
C ARG A 5 -66.77 -5.47 19.83
N ILE A 6 -66.93 -4.16 19.63
CA ILE A 6 -65.96 -3.13 20.07
C ILE A 6 -65.74 -3.23 21.59
N LYS A 7 -66.83 -3.32 22.38
CA LYS A 7 -66.74 -3.46 23.85
C LYS A 7 -66.00 -4.73 24.28
N ARG A 8 -66.26 -5.88 23.63
CA ARG A 8 -65.54 -7.14 23.90
C ARG A 8 -64.06 -7.06 23.52
N LEU A 9 -63.74 -6.47 22.36
CA LEU A 9 -62.37 -6.24 21.90
C LEU A 9 -61.60 -5.35 22.88
N LYS A 10 -62.16 -4.23 23.34
CA LYS A 10 -61.53 -3.37 24.34
C LYS A 10 -61.31 -4.07 25.67
N ALA A 11 -62.27 -4.87 26.15
CA ALA A 11 -62.10 -5.65 27.38
C ALA A 11 -60.97 -6.68 27.27
N HIS A 12 -60.85 -7.35 26.12
CA HIS A 12 -59.75 -8.27 25.85
C HIS A 12 -58.40 -7.54 25.72
N ALA A 13 -58.37 -6.44 24.96
CA ALA A 13 -57.19 -5.60 24.78
C ALA A 13 -56.68 -5.03 26.10
N LYS A 14 -57.58 -4.60 27.00
CA LYS A 14 -57.24 -4.14 28.34
C LYS A 14 -56.43 -5.17 29.13
N LYS A 15 -56.91 -6.41 29.15
CA LYS A 15 -56.21 -7.52 29.81
C LYS A 15 -54.82 -7.75 29.18
N LEU A 16 -54.76 -7.79 27.85
CA LEU A 16 -53.51 -7.99 27.12
C LEU A 16 -52.50 -6.85 27.36
N CYS A 17 -52.96 -5.60 27.43
CA CYS A 17 -52.10 -4.44 27.69
C CYS A 17 -51.52 -4.49 29.11
N ALA A 18 -52.33 -4.88 30.10
CA ALA A 18 -51.86 -5.10 31.46
C ALA A 18 -50.84 -6.25 31.53
N ASP A 19 -51.10 -7.37 30.85
CA ASP A 19 -50.20 -8.53 30.82
C ASP A 19 -48.85 -8.20 30.15
N LEU A 20 -48.85 -7.34 29.12
CA LEU A 20 -47.65 -6.93 28.36
C LEU A 20 -47.01 -5.62 28.86
N SER A 21 -47.58 -4.96 29.88
CA SER A 21 -47.14 -3.65 30.39
C SER A 21 -47.06 -2.56 29.31
N ILE A 22 -48.07 -2.47 28.44
CA ILE A 22 -48.17 -1.47 27.37
C ILE A 22 -49.37 -0.54 27.60
N ASP A 23 -49.30 0.69 27.05
CA ASP A 23 -50.38 1.68 27.17
C ASP A 23 -51.66 1.20 26.46
N GLU A 24 -52.79 1.26 27.17
CA GLU A 24 -54.11 0.86 26.67
C GLU A 24 -54.65 1.85 25.62
N LYS A 25 -54.29 3.12 25.75
CA LYS A 25 -54.91 4.22 24.99
C LYS A 25 -54.74 4.08 23.47
N PRO A 26 -53.55 3.82 22.91
CA PRO A 26 -53.36 3.67 21.47
C PRO A 26 -54.09 2.44 20.90
N ILE A 27 -54.18 1.37 21.69
CA ILE A 27 -54.88 0.14 21.30
C ILE A 27 -56.39 0.36 21.26
N PHE A 28 -56.94 1.16 22.18
CA PHE A 28 -58.37 1.50 22.17
C PHE A 28 -58.73 2.42 21.01
N GLU A 29 -57.90 3.43 20.71
CA GLU A 29 -58.04 4.29 19.53
C GLU A 29 -58.02 3.47 18.24
N PHE A 30 -57.12 2.47 18.15
CA PHE A 30 -57.07 1.54 17.03
C PHE A 30 -58.34 0.69 16.89
N ILE A 31 -58.91 0.18 17.99
CA ILE A 31 -60.17 -0.58 17.97
C ILE A 31 -61.36 0.30 17.53
N ASP A 32 -61.33 1.59 17.86
CA ASP A 32 -62.40 2.54 17.56
C ASP A 32 -62.51 2.92 16.08
N THR A 33 -61.49 2.64 15.25
CA THR A 33 -61.60 2.76 13.77
C THR A 33 -62.68 1.85 13.19
N GLY A 34 -63.05 0.78 13.91
CA GLY A 34 -64.30 0.05 13.73
C GLY A 34 -64.41 -0.81 12.47
N ASP A 35 -63.51 -0.71 11.50
CA ASP A 35 -63.47 -1.51 10.29
C ASP A 35 -62.22 -2.39 10.21
N LEU A 36 -62.38 -3.65 9.82
CA LEU A 36 -61.28 -4.63 9.79
C LEU A 36 -60.26 -4.27 8.71
N TYR A 37 -60.70 -3.77 7.55
CA TYR A 37 -59.78 -3.39 6.48
C TYR A 37 -58.97 -2.15 6.87
N SER A 38 -59.59 -1.14 7.48
CA SER A 38 -58.89 0.01 8.06
C SER A 38 -57.86 -0.40 9.12
N MET A 39 -58.23 -1.31 10.03
CA MET A 39 -57.31 -1.85 11.04
C MET A 39 -56.10 -2.56 10.41
N LEU A 40 -56.29 -3.36 9.36
CA LEU A 40 -55.18 -4.03 8.66
C LEU A 40 -54.24 -3.03 7.96
N VAL A 41 -54.80 -1.97 7.35
CA VAL A 41 -54.02 -0.89 6.74
C VAL A 41 -53.20 -0.15 7.80
N ASP A 42 -53.82 0.22 8.92
CA ASP A 42 -53.15 0.90 10.03
C ASP A 42 -52.03 0.05 10.65
N ILE A 43 -52.25 -1.27 10.79
CA ILE A 43 -51.19 -2.21 11.21
C ILE A 43 -50.04 -2.17 10.22
N LYS A 44 -50.31 -2.33 8.91
CA LYS A 44 -49.25 -2.35 7.90
C LYS A 44 -48.51 -1.01 7.84
N ALA A 45 -49.22 0.12 7.92
CA ALA A 45 -48.63 1.46 7.96
C ALA A 45 -47.73 1.65 9.18
N THR A 46 -48.17 1.18 10.35
CA THR A 46 -47.38 1.24 11.59
C THR A 46 -46.14 0.37 11.51
N PHE A 47 -46.25 -0.85 10.96
CA PHE A 47 -45.10 -1.72 10.71
C PHE A 47 -44.10 -1.09 9.74
N VAL A 48 -44.57 -0.51 8.63
CA VAL A 48 -43.70 0.18 7.66
C VAL A 48 -43.00 1.37 8.31
N LYS A 49 -43.71 2.16 9.12
CA LYS A 49 -43.12 3.29 9.87
C LYS A 49 -42.07 2.81 10.89
N TYR A 50 -42.37 1.74 11.62
CA TYR A 50 -41.45 1.15 12.59
C TYR A 50 -40.19 0.60 11.90
N GLU A 51 -40.34 -0.15 10.81
CA GLU A 51 -39.22 -0.64 10.01
C GLU A 51 -38.36 0.50 9.45
N ALA A 52 -38.99 1.57 8.94
CA ALA A 52 -38.28 2.75 8.45
C ALA A 52 -37.50 3.46 9.58
N GLY A 53 -38.11 3.64 10.75
CA GLY A 53 -37.45 4.21 11.91
C GLY A 53 -36.25 3.37 12.38
N ASN A 54 -36.43 2.05 12.48
CA ASN A 54 -35.36 1.13 12.88
C ASN A 54 -34.21 1.11 11.87
N LYS A 55 -34.50 1.10 10.55
CA LYS A 55 -33.46 1.23 9.51
C LYS A 55 -32.69 2.53 9.62
N THR A 56 -33.38 3.65 9.88
CA THR A 56 -32.74 4.95 10.06
C THR A 56 -31.79 4.94 11.27
N SER A 57 -32.23 4.41 12.41
CA SER A 57 -31.38 4.28 13.60
C SER A 57 -30.19 3.35 13.36
N GLN A 58 -30.35 2.25 12.62
CA GLN A 58 -29.25 1.36 12.27
C GLN A 58 -28.21 2.03 11.36
N LEU A 59 -28.66 2.74 10.31
CA LEU A 59 -27.78 3.50 9.43
C LEU A 59 -27.00 4.56 10.19
N GLN A 60 -27.64 5.26 11.13
CA GLN A 60 -26.97 6.23 11.98
C GLN A 60 -25.85 5.60 12.82
N VAL A 61 -26.10 4.45 13.46
CA VAL A 61 -25.07 3.73 14.24
C VAL A 61 -23.89 3.30 13.37
N LEU A 62 -24.15 2.84 12.14
CA LEU A 62 -23.10 2.48 11.19
C LEU A 62 -22.28 3.70 10.77
N GLN A 63 -22.95 4.82 10.52
CA GLN A 63 -22.29 6.08 10.18
C GLN A 63 -21.41 6.58 11.34
N GLU A 64 -21.92 6.56 12.57
CA GLU A 64 -21.17 6.90 13.79
C GLU A 64 -19.94 6.00 13.97
N THR A 65 -20.06 4.71 13.64
CA THR A 65 -18.93 3.77 13.66
C THR A 65 -17.86 4.16 12.64
N LEU A 66 -18.24 4.47 11.39
CA LEU A 66 -17.30 4.83 10.32
C LEU A 66 -16.56 6.15 10.57
N ILE A 67 -17.17 7.09 11.29
CA ILE A 67 -16.52 8.37 11.65
C ILE A 67 -15.76 8.31 12.99
N SER A 68 -15.87 7.19 13.72
CA SER A 68 -15.21 7.05 15.01
C SER A 68 -13.68 7.04 14.85
N LYS A 69 -12.99 7.65 15.82
CA LYS A 69 -11.53 7.72 15.80
C LYS A 69 -10.86 6.35 15.95
N ASP A 70 -11.47 5.46 16.72
CA ASP A 70 -10.97 4.09 16.89
C ASP A 70 -11.03 3.30 15.59
N PHE A 71 -12.14 3.41 14.85
CA PHE A 71 -12.26 2.82 13.52
C PHE A 71 -11.22 3.41 12.56
N GLU A 72 -11.08 4.74 12.52
CA GLU A 72 -10.12 5.42 11.67
C GLU A 72 -8.68 4.96 11.91
N ILE A 73 -8.24 4.87 13.17
CA ILE A 73 -6.92 4.38 13.55
C ILE A 73 -6.75 2.91 13.13
N SER A 74 -7.75 2.09 13.43
CA SER A 74 -7.73 0.66 13.12
C SER A 74 -7.69 0.39 11.60
N LEU A 75 -8.41 1.20 10.82
CA LEU A 75 -8.40 1.16 9.36
C LEU A 75 -7.06 1.67 8.81
N SER A 76 -6.53 2.79 9.33
CA SER A 76 -5.24 3.33 8.92
C SER A 76 -4.10 2.32 9.09
N ASN A 77 -4.12 1.51 10.16
CA ASN A 77 -3.07 0.51 10.40
C ASN A 77 -3.11 -0.61 9.35
N ARG A 78 -4.30 -1.02 8.94
CA ARG A 78 -4.48 -2.06 7.91
C ARG A 78 -4.17 -1.54 6.52
N LEU A 79 -4.55 -0.30 6.23
CA LEU A 79 -4.16 0.37 5.00
C LEU A 79 -2.64 0.55 4.91
N LEU A 80 -1.96 0.82 6.02
CA LEU A 80 -0.49 0.85 6.04
C LEU A 80 0.10 -0.52 5.69
N ALA A 81 -0.45 -1.60 6.25
CA ALA A 81 -0.04 -2.97 5.88
C ALA A 81 -0.31 -3.27 4.40
N CYS A 82 -1.43 -2.79 3.82
CA CYS A 82 -1.69 -2.91 2.39
C CYS A 82 -0.62 -2.18 1.57
N ILE A 83 -0.32 -0.92 1.91
CA ILE A 83 0.65 -0.05 1.23
C ILE A 83 2.10 -0.58 1.32
N LEU A 84 2.41 -1.36 2.35
CA LEU A 84 3.70 -2.02 2.52
C LEU A 84 3.71 -3.49 2.06
N SER A 85 2.58 -4.00 1.56
CA SER A 85 2.50 -5.36 1.02
C SER A 85 3.42 -5.50 -0.20
N PRO A 86 4.16 -6.62 -0.33
CA PRO A 86 4.98 -6.87 -1.52
C PRO A 86 4.14 -6.99 -2.80
N ASN A 87 2.85 -7.32 -2.69
CA ASN A 87 1.97 -7.58 -3.82
C ASN A 87 1.36 -6.31 -4.43
N ILE A 88 1.55 -5.13 -3.79
CA ILE A 88 1.04 -3.88 -4.35
C ILE A 88 1.81 -3.51 -5.63
N THR A 89 1.05 -3.26 -6.68
CA THR A 89 1.52 -2.91 -8.03
C THR A 89 1.63 -1.44 -8.40
N ALA A 90 0.85 -0.57 -7.78
CA ALA A 90 0.92 0.89 -7.86
C ALA A 90 0.62 1.61 -6.51
N TYR A 91 0.92 2.90 -6.42
CA TYR A 91 0.65 3.76 -5.26
C TYR A 91 -0.27 4.94 -5.63
N VAL A 92 -0.53 5.11 -6.93
CA VAL A 92 -1.40 6.16 -7.46
C VAL A 92 -2.54 5.53 -8.26
N THR A 93 -2.23 4.92 -9.40
CA THR A 93 -3.24 4.42 -10.35
C THR A 93 -4.03 3.26 -9.74
N ASP A 94 -5.37 3.34 -9.81
CA ASP A 94 -6.35 2.36 -9.32
C ASP A 94 -6.18 1.86 -7.86
N THR A 95 -5.27 2.44 -7.09
CA THR A 95 -4.93 1.98 -5.74
C THR A 95 -6.15 1.98 -4.81
N GLN A 96 -6.96 3.02 -4.87
CA GLN A 96 -8.19 3.10 -4.07
C GLN A 96 -9.18 2.01 -4.47
N ARG A 97 -9.42 1.83 -5.77
CA ARG A 97 -10.40 0.89 -6.30
C ARG A 97 -10.08 -0.51 -5.83
N HIS A 98 -8.86 -0.98 -6.12
CA HIS A 98 -8.50 -2.33 -5.75
C HIS A 98 -8.41 -2.55 -4.23
N ILE A 99 -8.02 -1.54 -3.44
CA ILE A 99 -8.09 -1.65 -1.97
C ILE A 99 -9.55 -1.75 -1.51
N MET A 100 -10.47 -1.00 -2.11
CA MET A 100 -11.90 -1.09 -1.79
C MET A 100 -12.49 -2.46 -2.17
N ASP A 101 -12.09 -3.01 -3.32
CA ASP A 101 -12.47 -4.36 -3.74
C ASP A 101 -11.95 -5.40 -2.73
N PHE A 102 -10.67 -5.31 -2.35
CA PHE A 102 -10.09 -6.19 -1.35
C PHE A 102 -10.77 -6.07 0.03
N ILE A 103 -11.13 -4.84 0.45
CA ILE A 103 -11.88 -4.60 1.68
C ILE A 103 -13.26 -5.28 1.63
N ALA A 104 -13.97 -5.17 0.51
CA ALA A 104 -15.29 -5.77 0.32
C ALA A 104 -15.24 -7.29 0.48
N ASP A 105 -14.17 -7.93 -0.01
CA ASP A 105 -13.97 -9.37 0.10
C ASP A 105 -13.48 -9.82 1.49
N ASN A 106 -12.95 -8.90 2.31
CA ASN A 106 -12.28 -9.20 3.58
C ASN A 106 -12.78 -8.34 4.75
N LEU A 107 -14.10 -8.12 4.84
CA LEU A 107 -14.73 -7.23 5.82
C LEU A 107 -14.24 -7.42 7.28
N GLU A 108 -14.12 -8.67 7.71
CA GLU A 108 -13.68 -9.03 9.06
C GLU A 108 -12.24 -8.59 9.34
N VAL A 109 -11.36 -8.66 8.33
CA VAL A 109 -9.98 -8.16 8.44
C VAL A 109 -10.04 -6.70 8.84
N PHE A 110 -10.88 -5.90 8.19
CA PHE A 110 -11.01 -4.46 8.42
C PHE A 110 -12.01 -4.05 9.50
N LYS A 111 -12.69 -5.01 10.14
CA LYS A 111 -13.78 -4.77 11.12
C LYS A 111 -14.89 -3.87 10.56
N ILE A 112 -15.29 -4.11 9.31
CA ILE A 112 -16.35 -3.35 8.65
C ILE A 112 -17.65 -4.16 8.68
N PRO A 113 -18.74 -3.64 9.25
CA PRO A 113 -20.03 -4.32 9.21
C PRO A 113 -20.51 -4.52 7.76
N PRO A 114 -20.99 -5.71 7.36
CA PRO A 114 -21.45 -5.97 5.99
C PRO A 114 -22.55 -5.01 5.50
N ALA A 115 -23.38 -4.52 6.42
CA ALA A 115 -24.42 -3.55 6.12
C ALA A 115 -23.90 -2.24 5.51
N VAL A 116 -22.63 -1.88 5.73
CA VAL A 116 -21.98 -0.71 5.10
C VAL A 116 -21.93 -0.83 3.58
N PHE A 117 -21.77 -2.04 3.04
CA PHE A 117 -21.70 -2.26 1.59
C PHE A 117 -23.09 -2.42 0.94
N ASN A 118 -24.13 -2.68 1.74
CA ASN A 118 -25.52 -2.73 1.27
C ASN A 118 -26.12 -1.33 1.07
N ASP A 119 -25.52 -0.30 1.68
CA ASP A 119 -25.94 1.09 1.56
C ASP A 119 -24.93 1.90 0.74
N ASN A 120 -25.40 2.57 -0.31
CA ASN A 120 -24.51 3.28 -1.22
C ASN A 120 -23.85 4.51 -0.57
N GLU A 121 -24.54 5.22 0.33
CA GLU A 121 -24.00 6.40 0.99
C GLU A 121 -22.90 6.02 1.99
N LEU A 122 -23.12 4.97 2.78
CA LEU A 122 -22.12 4.43 3.69
C LEU A 122 -20.89 3.90 2.93
N ARG A 123 -21.09 3.18 1.82
CA ARG A 123 -19.99 2.71 0.97
C ARG A 123 -19.18 3.86 0.39
N VAL A 124 -19.83 4.93 -0.09
CA VAL A 124 -19.15 6.14 -0.57
C VAL A 124 -18.41 6.85 0.56
N SER A 125 -19.01 6.94 1.76
CA SER A 125 -18.38 7.53 2.95
C SER A 125 -17.11 6.77 3.36
N LEU A 126 -17.17 5.43 3.36
CA LEU A 126 -16.01 4.57 3.57
C LEU A 126 -14.93 4.81 2.51
N GLY A 127 -15.30 4.84 1.22
CA GLY A 127 -14.36 5.11 0.13
C GLY A 127 -13.63 6.46 0.25
N LYS A 128 -14.35 7.52 0.65
CA LYS A 128 -13.76 8.83 0.96
C LYS A 128 -12.77 8.75 2.11
N THR A 129 -13.13 7.99 3.16
CA THR A 129 -12.27 7.77 4.33
C THR A 129 -10.99 7.02 3.95
N VAL A 130 -11.10 5.95 3.16
CA VAL A 130 -9.95 5.18 2.65
C VAL A 130 -9.03 6.07 1.82
N THR A 131 -9.57 6.85 0.89
CA THR A 131 -8.79 7.77 0.03
C THR A 131 -7.98 8.78 0.83
N ARG A 132 -8.62 9.39 1.83
CA ARG A 132 -7.96 10.33 2.74
C ARG A 132 -6.85 9.64 3.53
N LEU A 133 -7.15 8.50 4.15
CA LEU A 133 -6.17 7.75 4.95
C LEU A 133 -4.97 7.27 4.12
N LEU A 134 -5.19 6.82 2.88
CA LEU A 134 -4.11 6.44 1.96
C LEU A 134 -3.20 7.64 1.64
N SER A 135 -3.79 8.82 1.44
CA SER A 135 -3.04 10.05 1.24
C SER A 135 -2.24 10.45 2.48
N ASP A 136 -2.83 10.33 3.67
CA ASP A 136 -2.15 10.58 4.96
C ASP A 136 -1.01 9.57 5.20
N ILE A 137 -1.21 8.29 4.88
CA ILE A 137 -0.18 7.24 4.97
C ILE A 137 0.99 7.56 4.04
N ARG A 138 0.70 7.88 2.77
CA ARG A 138 1.71 8.27 1.79
C ARG A 138 2.50 9.50 2.26
N SER A 139 1.81 10.56 2.69
CA SER A 139 2.48 11.75 3.24
C SER A 139 3.42 11.41 4.41
N ARG A 140 2.94 10.60 5.37
CA ARG A 140 3.74 10.13 6.52
C ARG A 140 4.92 9.27 6.11
N LEU A 141 4.76 8.36 5.14
CA LEU A 141 5.84 7.54 4.59
C LEU A 141 6.94 8.44 4.00
N LYS A 142 6.57 9.35 3.09
CA LYS A 142 7.53 10.27 2.47
C LYS A 142 8.28 11.09 3.53
N SER A 143 7.57 11.66 4.50
CA SER A 143 8.16 12.47 5.57
C SER A 143 9.16 11.67 6.44
N ASN A 144 8.78 10.46 6.89
CA ASN A 144 9.66 9.60 7.69
C ASN A 144 10.89 9.15 6.89
N LEU A 145 10.71 8.81 5.62
CA LEU A 145 11.82 8.39 4.75
C LEU A 145 12.78 9.55 4.48
N THR A 146 12.28 10.77 4.21
CA THR A 146 13.10 11.98 4.11
C THR A 146 13.94 12.19 5.37
N ALA A 147 13.30 12.16 6.55
CA ALA A 147 14.01 12.30 7.81
C ALA A 147 15.08 11.21 8.01
N SER A 148 14.78 9.98 7.57
CA SER A 148 15.72 8.84 7.65
C SER A 148 16.93 9.00 6.72
N ILE A 149 16.77 9.60 5.53
CA ILE A 149 17.85 9.87 4.60
C ILE A 149 18.82 10.89 5.23
N VAL A 150 18.28 12.01 5.71
CA VAL A 150 19.09 13.08 6.32
C VAL A 150 19.82 12.59 7.57
N LYS A 151 19.14 11.79 8.41
CA LYS A 151 19.71 11.27 9.66
C LYS A 151 20.47 9.96 9.50
N LYS A 152 20.54 9.40 8.28
CA LYS A 152 21.08 8.05 8.00
C LYS A 152 20.54 6.97 8.97
N THR A 153 19.24 7.04 9.25
CA THR A 153 18.58 6.12 10.19
C THR A 153 18.43 4.75 9.54
N CYS A 154 18.67 3.67 10.28
CA CYS A 154 18.44 2.31 9.78
C CYS A 154 16.97 2.11 9.38
N ILE A 155 16.72 1.50 8.22
CA ILE A 155 15.35 1.29 7.71
C ILE A 155 14.51 0.40 8.64
N ILE A 156 15.15 -0.52 9.37
CA ILE A 156 14.48 -1.35 10.37
C ILE A 156 13.93 -0.49 11.52
N ASP A 157 14.69 0.53 11.95
CA ASP A 157 14.26 1.45 13.01
C ASP A 157 13.16 2.38 12.51
N VAL A 158 13.22 2.81 11.24
CA VAL A 158 12.13 3.56 10.59
C VAL A 158 10.85 2.72 10.56
N ALA A 159 10.93 1.47 10.10
CA ALA A 159 9.79 0.55 10.04
C ALA A 159 9.16 0.35 11.43
N LYS A 160 9.99 0.13 12.46
CA LYS A 160 9.52 -0.01 13.84
C LYS A 160 8.88 1.26 14.36
N ALA A 161 9.44 2.43 14.07
CA ALA A 161 8.85 3.70 14.49
C ALA A 161 7.47 3.91 13.85
N MET A 162 7.33 3.56 12.57
CA MET A 162 6.05 3.62 11.86
C MET A 162 5.04 2.61 12.41
N ALA A 163 5.46 1.38 12.68
CA ALA A 163 4.61 0.35 13.25
C ALA A 163 4.20 0.64 14.70
N ARG A 164 5.06 1.27 15.52
CA ARG A 164 4.67 1.71 16.87
C ARG A 164 3.54 2.73 16.87
N ALA A 165 3.49 3.60 15.85
CA ALA A 165 2.36 4.50 15.66
C ALA A 165 1.08 3.74 15.23
N SER A 166 1.23 2.52 14.74
CA SER A 166 0.18 1.63 14.27
C SER A 166 0.00 0.43 15.20
N ALA A 167 -0.64 0.66 16.34
CA ALA A 167 -0.92 -0.37 17.34
C ALA A 167 -1.38 -1.70 16.69
N GLY A 168 -0.59 -2.76 16.92
CA GLY A 168 -0.88 -4.12 16.48
C GLY A 168 -0.30 -4.54 15.13
N MET A 169 0.46 -3.69 14.41
CA MET A 169 1.22 -4.11 13.22
C MET A 169 2.62 -4.60 13.62
N GLU A 170 2.98 -5.77 13.13
CA GLU A 170 4.32 -6.34 13.30
C GLU A 170 5.13 -6.16 12.01
N VAL A 171 6.41 -5.77 12.13
CA VAL A 171 7.27 -5.53 10.96
C VAL A 171 8.29 -6.63 10.79
N ASP A 172 8.37 -7.15 9.58
CA ASP A 172 9.27 -8.22 9.16
C ASP A 172 10.11 -7.80 7.94
N ALA A 173 10.89 -8.75 7.40
CA ALA A 173 11.76 -8.52 6.26
C ALA A 173 11.03 -8.01 5.02
N THR A 174 9.77 -8.40 4.79
CA THR A 174 9.01 -7.96 3.61
C THR A 174 8.72 -6.46 3.69
N HIS A 175 8.33 -5.98 4.88
CA HIS A 175 8.09 -4.56 5.13
C HIS A 175 9.37 -3.73 5.04
N TRP A 176 10.48 -4.24 5.60
CA TRP A 176 11.76 -3.53 5.56
C TRP A 176 12.27 -3.41 4.13
N THR A 177 12.13 -4.48 3.36
CA THR A 177 12.48 -4.51 1.94
C THR A 177 11.67 -3.48 1.15
N ARG A 178 10.36 -3.42 1.39
CA ARG A 178 9.50 -2.44 0.73
C ARG A 178 9.85 -1.00 1.10
N LEU A 179 10.13 -0.74 2.38
CA LEU A 179 10.55 0.59 2.83
C LEU A 179 11.92 0.99 2.28
N ALA A 180 12.86 0.05 2.14
CA ALA A 180 14.15 0.31 1.51
C ALA A 180 13.99 0.67 0.03
N PHE A 181 13.11 -0.03 -0.69
CA PHE A 181 12.72 0.33 -2.06
C PHE A 181 12.14 1.75 -2.15
N LEU A 182 11.20 2.10 -1.26
CA LEU A 182 10.62 3.45 -1.22
C LEU A 182 11.69 4.52 -0.89
N ARG A 183 12.63 4.21 0.01
CA ARG A 183 13.74 5.10 0.34
C ARG A 183 14.67 5.30 -0.86
N CYS A 184 15.00 4.23 -1.57
CA CYS A 184 15.79 4.28 -2.79
C CYS A 184 15.13 5.19 -3.84
N CYS A 185 13.84 4.99 -4.11
CA CYS A 185 13.06 5.84 -5.02
C CYS A 185 13.09 7.30 -4.58
N LEU A 186 12.91 7.58 -3.28
CA LEU A 186 12.92 8.95 -2.76
C LEU A 186 14.28 9.62 -2.94
N ARG A 187 15.39 8.90 -2.77
CA ARG A 187 16.74 9.45 -3.00
C ARG A 187 16.93 9.82 -4.47
N LEU A 188 16.58 8.92 -5.39
CA LEU A 188 16.66 9.18 -6.84
C LEU A 188 15.77 10.38 -7.22
N PHE A 189 14.56 10.44 -6.70
CA PHE A 189 13.63 11.54 -6.93
C PHE A 189 14.16 12.89 -6.43
N LEU A 190 14.75 12.94 -5.23
CA LEU A 190 15.34 14.16 -4.67
C LEU A 190 16.61 14.61 -5.41
N ILE A 191 17.38 13.66 -5.96
CA ILE A 191 18.50 13.95 -6.88
C ILE A 191 17.97 14.59 -8.16
N GLY A 192 16.99 13.95 -8.81
CA GLY A 192 16.46 14.36 -10.09
C GLY A 192 15.77 15.72 -10.05
N THR A 193 14.90 15.94 -9.05
CA THR A 193 14.20 17.22 -8.87
C THR A 193 15.10 18.37 -8.40
N GLY A 194 16.30 18.07 -7.90
CA GLY A 194 17.23 19.08 -7.38
C GLY A 194 16.75 19.80 -6.11
N ASP A 195 15.74 19.29 -5.40
CA ASP A 195 15.22 19.90 -4.17
C ASP A 195 16.12 19.59 -2.95
N HIS A 196 17.32 20.16 -2.97
CA HIS A 196 18.33 19.95 -1.94
C HIS A 196 18.06 20.73 -0.64
N LYS A 197 16.97 21.51 -0.59
CA LYS A 197 16.49 22.13 0.65
C LYS A 197 15.89 21.09 1.60
N ILE A 198 15.27 20.05 1.04
CA ILE A 198 14.65 18.97 1.81
C ILE A 198 15.71 17.99 2.32
N ALA A 199 16.62 17.55 1.46
CA ALA A 199 17.77 16.73 1.83
C ALA A 199 18.97 17.08 0.94
N PRO A 200 20.16 17.32 1.51
CA PRO A 200 21.32 17.72 0.73
C PRO A 200 21.77 16.58 -0.19
N LEU A 201 22.32 16.93 -1.37
CA LEU A 201 22.70 15.96 -2.39
C LEU A 201 23.66 14.87 -1.88
N ASN A 202 24.58 15.21 -0.98
CA ASN A 202 25.50 14.28 -0.34
C ASN A 202 24.85 13.30 0.66
N ALA A 203 23.62 13.58 1.13
CA ALA A 203 22.81 12.62 1.89
C ALA A 203 21.98 11.74 0.96
N CYS A 204 21.57 12.25 -0.20
CA CYS A 204 20.80 11.50 -1.19
C CYS A 204 21.68 10.54 -2.02
N PHE A 205 22.92 10.92 -2.37
CA PHE A 205 23.79 10.13 -3.22
C PHE A 205 24.68 9.15 -2.44
N THR A 206 25.01 8.04 -3.08
CA THR A 206 25.91 6.97 -2.65
C THR A 206 26.37 6.21 -3.89
N PRO A 207 27.59 5.63 -3.90
CA PRO A 207 28.04 4.81 -5.02
C PRO A 207 27.11 3.63 -5.34
N ARG A 208 26.37 3.07 -4.35
CA ARG A 208 25.45 1.93 -4.59
C ARG A 208 24.21 2.30 -5.42
N LEU A 209 23.90 3.59 -5.56
CA LEU A 209 22.80 4.03 -6.43
C LEU A 209 23.22 4.12 -7.89
N ILE A 210 24.52 4.09 -8.20
CA ILE A 210 25.02 4.28 -9.57
C ILE A 210 24.35 3.35 -10.59
N PRO A 211 24.13 2.05 -10.32
CA PRO A 211 23.43 1.16 -11.27
C PRO A 211 21.99 1.59 -11.59
N LEU A 212 21.37 2.42 -10.74
CA LEU A 212 19.99 2.90 -10.90
C LEU A 212 19.92 4.33 -11.47
N LEU A 213 21.06 5.00 -11.65
CA LEU A 213 21.12 6.36 -12.18
C LEU A 213 21.13 6.35 -13.71
N LYS A 214 20.19 7.07 -14.30
CA LYS A 214 20.18 7.44 -15.71
C LYS A 214 21.32 8.43 -16.03
N SER A 215 21.71 8.52 -17.30
CA SER A 215 22.88 9.29 -17.74
C SER A 215 22.82 10.78 -17.40
N ASP A 216 21.64 11.38 -17.52
CA ASP A 216 21.38 12.78 -17.17
C ASP A 216 21.55 13.04 -15.65
N MET A 217 21.04 12.13 -14.82
CA MET A 217 21.25 12.18 -13.37
C MET A 217 22.72 11.99 -13.00
N ARG A 218 23.45 11.11 -13.71
CA ARG A 218 24.89 10.91 -13.52
C ARG A 218 25.65 12.20 -13.82
N ALA A 219 25.39 12.84 -14.96
CA ALA A 219 26.01 14.11 -15.34
C ALA A 219 25.75 15.21 -14.30
N LYS A 220 24.50 15.33 -13.84
CA LYS A 220 24.13 16.26 -12.76
C LYS A 220 24.92 16.01 -11.48
N ILE A 221 25.05 14.76 -11.05
CA ILE A 221 25.79 14.41 -9.83
C ILE A 221 27.30 14.72 -9.98
N GLU A 222 27.90 14.37 -11.13
CA GLU A 222 29.32 14.67 -11.40
C GLU A 222 29.58 16.18 -11.36
N GLN A 223 28.69 16.97 -11.96
CA GLN A 223 28.76 18.43 -11.94
C GLN A 223 28.58 19.01 -10.53
N ASP A 224 27.53 18.60 -9.81
CA ASP A 224 27.15 19.23 -8.54
C ASP A 224 28.04 18.79 -7.37
N LEU A 225 28.58 17.57 -7.40
CA LEU A 225 29.49 17.06 -6.35
C LEU A 225 30.97 17.10 -6.74
N GLY A 226 31.31 17.37 -8.00
CA GLY A 226 32.70 17.36 -8.48
C GLY A 226 33.35 15.98 -8.41
N ILE A 227 32.57 14.92 -8.64
CA ILE A 227 33.02 13.53 -8.54
C ILE A 227 33.07 12.85 -9.91
N ASN A 228 33.81 11.74 -10.01
CA ASN A 228 33.88 10.92 -11.22
C ASN A 228 33.16 9.60 -10.99
N ILE A 229 31.95 9.46 -11.53
CA ILE A 229 31.10 8.27 -11.33
C ILE A 229 31.76 7.04 -11.98
N ARG A 230 32.37 7.19 -13.16
CA ARG A 230 33.08 6.08 -13.85
C ARG A 230 34.27 5.55 -13.06
N ALA A 231 34.92 6.39 -12.25
CA ALA A 231 35.97 5.94 -11.34
C ALA A 231 35.38 5.10 -10.20
N MET A 232 34.27 5.56 -9.59
CA MET A 232 33.58 4.81 -8.55
C MET A 232 33.04 3.46 -9.02
N GLU A 233 32.51 3.38 -10.24
CA GLU A 233 32.05 2.10 -10.83
C GLU A 233 33.18 1.08 -10.94
N ARG A 234 34.37 1.52 -11.37
CA ARG A 234 35.55 0.66 -11.45
C ARG A 234 35.99 0.17 -10.07
N GLU A 235 35.91 1.00 -9.05
CA GLU A 235 36.23 0.61 -7.67
C GLU A 235 35.21 -0.39 -7.10
N LEU A 236 33.93 -0.17 -7.35
CA LEU A 236 32.85 -1.07 -6.94
C LEU A 236 32.98 -2.45 -7.61
N SER A 237 33.33 -2.48 -8.90
CA SER A 237 33.50 -3.72 -9.67
C SER A 237 34.83 -4.43 -9.33
N GLY A 238 35.89 -3.68 -9.01
CA GLY A 238 37.22 -4.22 -8.71
C GLY A 238 37.33 -4.89 -7.33
N SER A 239 36.48 -4.52 -6.38
CA SER A 239 36.50 -5.09 -5.01
C SER A 239 36.05 -6.55 -4.93
N ALA A 240 35.44 -7.12 -5.97
CA ALA A 240 34.98 -8.52 -5.97
C ALA A 240 36.09 -9.54 -6.33
N ALA A 241 37.26 -9.09 -6.82
CA ALA A 241 38.26 -9.97 -7.45
C ALA A 241 39.50 -10.27 -6.58
N THR A 242 39.66 -9.68 -5.40
CA THR A 242 40.91 -9.78 -4.61
C THR A 242 40.71 -10.30 -3.19
N ASP A 243 40.05 -11.45 -3.03
CA ASP A 243 40.08 -12.23 -1.78
C ASP A 243 40.52 -13.69 -2.04
N GLY A 244 41.54 -13.83 -2.89
CA GLY A 244 42.28 -15.07 -3.11
C GLY A 244 43.69 -14.94 -2.53
N VAL A 245 43.81 -14.82 -1.21
CA VAL A 245 45.13 -14.93 -0.56
C VAL A 245 45.58 -16.39 -0.64
N ALA A 246 46.62 -16.61 -1.43
CA ALA A 246 47.32 -17.87 -1.58
C ALA A 246 47.82 -18.41 -0.24
N VAL A 247 47.36 -19.60 0.14
CA VAL A 247 47.98 -20.41 1.20
C VAL A 247 48.63 -21.62 0.54
N ASN A 248 49.96 -21.69 0.61
CA ASN A 248 50.75 -22.83 0.15
C ASN A 248 50.38 -24.12 0.92
N PRO A 249 50.46 -25.30 0.28
CA PRO A 249 49.99 -26.54 0.86
C PRO A 249 51.06 -27.16 1.78
N THR A 250 50.67 -27.52 3.00
CA THR A 250 51.39 -28.54 3.76
C THR A 250 50.39 -29.60 4.19
N ALA A 251 50.68 -30.83 3.77
CA ALA A 251 49.86 -32.02 3.94
C ALA A 251 49.60 -32.34 5.42
N ASN A 252 48.36 -32.74 5.73
CA ASN A 252 48.10 -33.87 6.61
C ASN A 252 46.66 -34.37 6.45
N ASN A 253 46.55 -35.68 6.28
CA ASN A 253 45.33 -36.48 6.30
C ASN A 253 44.60 -36.30 7.63
N ASP A 254 43.27 -36.11 7.61
CA ASP A 254 42.37 -37.06 8.27
C ASP A 254 40.91 -36.94 7.80
N SER A 255 40.21 -38.06 7.85
CA SER A 255 38.90 -38.31 7.22
C SER A 255 37.70 -37.84 8.05
N GLY A 256 36.61 -37.43 7.38
CA GLY A 256 35.28 -37.27 8.01
C GLY A 256 34.23 -36.60 7.12
N SER A 257 33.32 -37.40 6.56
CA SER A 257 32.25 -37.03 5.62
C SER A 257 31.07 -36.25 6.22
N ALA A 258 30.54 -35.24 5.51
CA ALA A 258 29.10 -34.85 5.41
C ALA A 258 28.90 -33.65 4.43
N PRO A 259 27.70 -33.43 3.84
CA PRO A 259 27.56 -32.87 2.49
C PRO A 259 27.33 -31.35 2.40
N THR A 260 27.95 -30.79 1.35
CA THR A 260 27.62 -29.58 0.55
C THR A 260 26.52 -28.63 1.05
N THR A 261 26.95 -27.52 1.65
CA THR A 261 26.23 -26.24 1.64
C THR A 261 26.65 -25.44 0.40
N ASN A 262 25.76 -25.34 -0.58
CA ASN A 262 25.90 -24.43 -1.71
C ASN A 262 25.79 -22.99 -1.20
N ASN A 263 26.93 -22.34 -1.02
CA ASN A 263 27.01 -20.88 -0.96
C ASN A 263 26.84 -20.33 -2.38
N PRO A 264 25.84 -19.48 -2.67
CA PRO A 264 25.84 -18.74 -3.92
C PRO A 264 26.86 -17.59 -3.83
N THR A 265 27.85 -17.62 -4.71
CA THR A 265 28.80 -16.55 -4.99
C THR A 265 28.06 -15.24 -5.33
N PRO A 266 28.47 -14.06 -4.82
CA PRO A 266 27.78 -12.81 -5.09
C PRO A 266 28.50 -12.03 -6.20
N SER A 267 27.78 -11.75 -7.30
CA SER A 267 27.86 -10.57 -8.19
C SER A 267 27.37 -10.94 -9.59
N ALA A 268 26.06 -11.10 -9.74
CA ALA A 268 25.46 -10.92 -11.06
C ALA A 268 25.38 -9.41 -11.26
N GLU A 269 26.30 -8.85 -12.05
CA GLU A 269 26.23 -7.47 -12.52
C GLU A 269 24.86 -7.26 -13.18
N LEU A 270 24.05 -6.40 -12.58
CA LEU A 270 22.76 -6.00 -13.14
C LEU A 270 23.04 -5.06 -14.29
N ASN A 271 23.12 -5.61 -15.51
CA ASN A 271 23.26 -4.85 -16.73
C ASN A 271 21.88 -4.32 -17.17
N TRP A 272 21.54 -3.12 -16.71
CA TRP A 272 20.30 -2.43 -17.05
C TRP A 272 20.25 -1.90 -18.48
N ASP A 273 21.35 -1.95 -19.24
CA ASP A 273 21.41 -1.53 -20.65
C ASP A 273 20.79 -2.56 -21.61
N ALA A 274 20.49 -3.79 -21.15
CA ALA A 274 19.92 -4.87 -21.97
C ALA A 274 18.39 -4.83 -22.13
N LEU A 275 17.74 -3.71 -21.76
CA LEU A 275 16.29 -3.54 -21.78
C LEU A 275 15.79 -2.96 -23.11
N ASN A 276 15.81 -3.72 -24.20
CA ASN A 276 15.03 -3.39 -25.40
C ASN A 276 14.80 -4.64 -26.25
N ASP A 277 13.53 -4.96 -26.52
CA ASP A 277 13.03 -5.58 -27.76
C ASP A 277 11.49 -5.55 -27.71
N GLU A 278 10.91 -5.31 -28.89
CA GLU A 278 9.53 -4.88 -29.22
C GLU A 278 8.42 -5.87 -28.86
N ASP A 279 7.22 -5.35 -28.51
CA ASP A 279 6.00 -5.45 -29.32
C ASP A 279 4.76 -4.98 -28.55
N GLY A 280 4.01 -4.06 -29.17
CA GLY A 280 2.78 -3.47 -28.64
C GLY A 280 1.53 -4.29 -28.98
N ASN A 281 0.47 -4.09 -28.20
CA ASN A 281 -0.91 -4.11 -28.71
C ASN A 281 -1.85 -3.40 -27.72
N GLY A 282 -2.76 -2.59 -28.26
CA GLY A 282 -3.57 -1.59 -27.54
C GLY A 282 -4.87 -2.09 -26.91
N ASP A 283 -5.58 -1.17 -26.25
CA ASP A 283 -6.96 -0.80 -26.60
C ASP A 283 -7.44 0.40 -25.73
N THR A 284 -8.13 1.32 -26.40
CA THR A 284 -8.70 2.59 -25.91
C THR A 284 -10.20 2.47 -25.65
N ASP A 285 -10.71 3.20 -24.64
CA ASP A 285 -12.01 3.91 -24.62
C ASP A 285 -12.18 4.56 -23.22
N GLY A 286 -12.67 5.78 -23.00
CA GLY A 286 -13.43 6.74 -23.81
C GLY A 286 -14.39 7.49 -22.87
N GLY A 287 -14.30 8.82 -22.77
CA GLY A 287 -15.23 9.64 -21.97
C GLY A 287 -14.81 11.10 -21.75
N GLU A 288 -15.35 11.97 -22.60
CA GLU A 288 -15.30 13.46 -22.66
C GLU A 288 -15.60 14.15 -21.30
N ASP A 289 -15.12 15.36 -20.96
CA ASP A 289 -15.14 16.61 -21.73
C ASP A 289 -14.37 17.78 -21.02
N VAL A 290 -14.00 18.81 -21.81
CA VAL A 290 -13.54 20.20 -21.49
C VAL A 290 -12.02 20.53 -21.42
N ASP A 291 -11.50 20.93 -22.59
CA ASP A 291 -10.53 21.99 -22.90
C ASP A 291 -9.46 22.39 -21.87
N THR A 292 -8.30 21.74 -21.98
CA THR A 292 -6.99 22.41 -21.90
C THR A 292 -6.08 21.63 -22.84
N GLU A 293 -5.36 22.28 -23.76
CA GLU A 293 -4.37 21.63 -24.62
C GLU A 293 -3.26 21.00 -23.76
N SER A 294 -3.51 19.77 -23.31
CA SER A 294 -2.51 18.81 -22.88
C SER A 294 -2.11 18.01 -24.11
N PRO A 295 -0.80 17.79 -24.35
CA PRO A 295 -0.40 16.82 -25.35
C PRO A 295 -1.01 15.47 -24.97
N SER A 296 -1.59 14.81 -25.97
CA SER A 296 -2.23 13.50 -25.91
C SER A 296 -1.47 12.51 -25.04
N ASP A 297 -2.14 12.00 -24.00
CA ASP A 297 -1.62 11.06 -22.98
C ASP A 297 -1.66 9.57 -23.46
N ASP A 298 -1.89 9.31 -24.75
CA ASP A 298 -2.04 7.94 -25.29
C ASP A 298 -0.79 7.37 -25.96
N ASP A 299 0.26 8.19 -26.13
CA ASP A 299 1.60 7.65 -26.31
C ASP A 299 2.24 7.66 -24.93
N ALA A 300 2.26 6.48 -24.30
CA ALA A 300 3.20 6.22 -23.23
C ALA A 300 4.60 6.27 -23.85
N ASP A 301 5.09 7.50 -24.10
CA ASP A 301 6.45 7.80 -24.48
C ASP A 301 7.32 7.13 -23.43
N GLU A 302 7.82 5.97 -23.82
CA GLU A 302 8.81 5.22 -23.09
C GLU A 302 9.96 6.20 -22.94
N LEU A 303 10.29 6.55 -21.69
CA LEU A 303 11.39 7.47 -21.47
C LEU A 303 12.60 6.88 -22.15
N ASP A 304 13.24 7.68 -23.01
CA ASP A 304 14.50 7.30 -23.62
C ASP A 304 15.43 6.74 -22.54
N ILE A 305 16.26 5.75 -22.91
CA ILE A 305 17.14 5.05 -21.97
C ILE A 305 18.01 6.06 -21.21
N SER A 306 18.34 7.18 -21.84
CA SER A 306 19.15 8.27 -21.29
C SER A 306 18.37 9.34 -20.49
N ASP A 307 17.04 9.28 -20.47
CA ASP A 307 16.15 10.25 -19.81
C ASP A 307 15.59 9.73 -18.49
N SER A 308 15.81 10.49 -17.42
CA SER A 308 15.23 10.22 -16.11
C SER A 308 13.79 10.73 -15.97
N GLY A 309 13.33 11.58 -16.89
CA GLY A 309 12.03 12.26 -16.84
C GLY A 309 11.99 13.44 -15.87
N PHE A 310 13.12 13.88 -15.31
CA PHE A 310 13.19 15.06 -14.43
C PHE A 310 13.41 16.38 -15.18
N GLY A 311 13.47 16.34 -16.52
CA GLY A 311 13.76 17.49 -17.38
C GLY A 311 15.19 18.03 -17.23
N LEU A 312 16.13 17.15 -16.91
CA LEU A 312 17.55 17.45 -16.94
C LEU A 312 18.00 17.63 -18.41
N ASP A 313 19.06 18.41 -18.62
CA ASP A 313 19.62 18.71 -19.94
C ASP A 313 18.61 19.33 -20.95
N GLY A 314 17.56 19.99 -20.43
CA GLY A 314 16.52 20.62 -21.26
C GLY A 314 15.45 19.66 -21.78
N LYS A 315 15.43 18.40 -21.32
CA LYS A 315 14.39 17.42 -21.65
C LYS A 315 13.02 17.79 -21.04
N PRO A 316 11.90 17.24 -21.52
CA PRO A 316 10.58 17.45 -20.92
C PRO A 316 10.50 16.96 -19.47
N ILE A 317 9.81 17.71 -18.61
CA ILE A 317 9.62 17.33 -17.20
C ILE A 317 8.41 16.39 -17.08
N ARG A 318 8.66 15.11 -16.84
CA ARG A 318 7.63 14.11 -16.49
C ARG A 318 7.36 14.07 -14.99
N PHE A 319 8.41 14.13 -14.18
CA PHE A 319 8.37 14.05 -12.72
C PHE A 319 8.81 15.39 -12.09
N ASN A 320 7.86 16.13 -11.55
CA ASN A 320 8.10 17.33 -10.75
C ASN A 320 7.99 17.04 -9.24
N SER A 321 8.17 18.04 -8.39
CA SER A 321 8.20 17.91 -6.93
C SER A 321 6.95 17.27 -6.29
N VAL A 322 5.80 17.30 -6.96
CA VAL A 322 4.54 16.70 -6.46
C VAL A 322 4.30 15.27 -6.95
N LYS A 323 5.04 14.80 -7.98
CA LYS A 323 4.85 13.49 -8.62
C LYS A 323 5.70 12.36 -8.03
N PHE A 324 6.02 12.41 -6.74
CA PHE A 324 6.84 11.37 -6.10
C PHE A 324 6.23 9.96 -6.20
N TRP A 325 4.93 9.82 -5.92
CA TRP A 325 4.28 8.50 -5.96
C TRP A 325 4.14 7.96 -7.38
N ASN A 326 3.95 8.82 -8.39
CA ASN A 326 4.01 8.42 -9.79
C ASN A 326 5.41 7.92 -10.18
N TYR A 327 6.47 8.55 -9.64
CA TYR A 327 7.83 8.07 -9.83
C TYR A 327 8.08 6.71 -9.17
N VAL A 328 7.49 6.45 -7.99
CA VAL A 328 7.54 5.12 -7.36
C VAL A 328 6.88 4.07 -8.25
N ASP A 329 5.72 4.38 -8.84
CA ASP A 329 5.01 3.47 -9.74
C ASP A 329 5.81 3.19 -11.00
N TYR A 330 6.44 4.22 -11.58
CA TYR A 330 7.37 4.09 -12.69
C TYR A 330 8.55 3.16 -12.37
N MET A 331 9.23 3.39 -11.24
CA MET A 331 10.36 2.54 -10.82
C MET A 331 9.93 1.10 -10.55
N LEU A 332 8.75 0.90 -9.97
CA LEU A 332 8.21 -0.43 -9.70
C LEU A 332 7.87 -1.15 -11.02
N ASN A 333 7.31 -0.44 -12.00
CA ASN A 333 7.06 -0.97 -13.33
C ASN A 333 8.35 -1.40 -14.04
N ILE A 334 9.41 -0.59 -13.97
CA ILE A 334 10.73 -0.95 -14.55
C ILE A 334 11.24 -2.28 -13.97
N ILE A 335 11.23 -2.43 -12.64
CA ILE A 335 11.73 -3.65 -12.00
C ILE A 335 10.88 -4.87 -12.41
N ARG A 336 9.55 -4.72 -12.48
CA ARG A 336 8.67 -5.80 -12.93
C ARG A 336 8.89 -6.17 -14.39
N HIS A 337 8.94 -5.19 -15.27
CA HIS A 337 9.16 -5.42 -16.69
C HIS A 337 10.50 -6.12 -16.92
N THR A 338 11.53 -5.72 -16.18
CA THR A 338 12.84 -6.39 -16.19
C THR A 338 12.76 -7.83 -15.70
N ALA A 339 12.07 -8.08 -14.58
CA ALA A 339 11.87 -9.44 -14.07
C ALA A 339 11.06 -10.31 -15.04
N HIS A 340 10.10 -9.74 -15.77
CA HIS A 340 9.34 -10.45 -16.80
C HIS A 340 10.23 -10.83 -17.99
N LYS A 341 11.11 -9.93 -18.44
CA LYS A 341 12.06 -10.21 -19.53
C LYS A 341 13.00 -11.37 -19.20
N THR A 342 13.37 -11.54 -17.93
CA THR A 342 14.32 -12.60 -17.51
C THR A 342 13.65 -13.91 -17.11
N ALA A 343 12.34 -13.92 -16.85
CA ALA A 343 11.64 -15.06 -16.29
C ALA A 343 10.67 -15.73 -17.28
N ALA A 344 10.85 -17.03 -17.50
CA ALA A 344 9.95 -17.84 -18.32
C ALA A 344 8.66 -18.29 -17.61
N THR A 345 8.61 -18.20 -16.27
CA THR A 345 7.47 -18.66 -15.45
C THR A 345 7.16 -17.66 -14.35
N LYS A 346 5.94 -17.73 -13.79
CA LYS A 346 5.53 -16.89 -12.65
C LYS A 346 6.45 -17.06 -11.44
N GLU A 347 6.83 -18.28 -11.11
CA GLU A 347 7.72 -18.57 -9.98
C GLU A 347 9.11 -17.96 -10.17
N LEU A 348 9.66 -18.02 -11.40
CA LEU A 348 10.93 -17.37 -11.73
C LEU A 348 10.80 -15.85 -11.69
N TYR A 349 9.67 -15.31 -12.15
CA TYR A 349 9.39 -13.88 -12.11
C TYR A 349 9.36 -13.37 -10.66
N ASP A 350 8.62 -14.04 -9.78
CA ASP A 350 8.52 -13.69 -8.36
C ASP A 350 9.91 -13.77 -7.69
N LYS A 351 10.72 -14.77 -8.06
CA LYS A 351 12.09 -14.93 -7.58
C LYS A 351 13.01 -13.80 -8.04
N GLU A 352 12.96 -13.40 -9.31
CA GLU A 352 13.77 -12.30 -9.84
C GLU A 352 13.33 -10.95 -9.25
N LEU A 353 12.02 -10.69 -9.17
CA LEU A 353 11.51 -9.49 -8.49
C LEU A 353 11.96 -9.43 -7.03
N HIS A 354 11.88 -10.55 -6.31
CA HIS A 354 12.36 -10.65 -4.94
C HIS A 354 13.87 -10.38 -4.83
N LYS A 355 14.66 -10.89 -5.77
CA LYS A 355 16.12 -10.65 -5.82
C LYS A 355 16.44 -9.16 -5.96
N TYR A 356 15.79 -8.43 -6.87
CA TYR A 356 15.98 -6.98 -7.02
C TYR A 356 15.64 -6.23 -5.73
N MET A 357 14.48 -6.53 -5.14
CA MET A 357 14.02 -5.90 -3.92
C MET A 357 14.97 -6.16 -2.75
N MET A 358 15.44 -7.41 -2.60
CA MET A 358 16.40 -7.79 -1.56
C MET A 358 17.77 -7.15 -1.75
N GLN A 359 18.23 -6.99 -2.99
CA GLN A 359 19.49 -6.27 -3.28
C GLN A 359 19.40 -4.82 -2.81
N ILE A 360 18.30 -4.12 -3.15
CA ILE A 360 18.06 -2.75 -2.68
C ILE A 360 18.06 -2.68 -1.15
N PHE A 361 17.44 -3.65 -0.48
CA PHE A 361 17.45 -3.72 0.98
C PHE A 361 18.84 -3.97 1.57
N GLN A 362 19.65 -4.84 0.98
CA GLN A 362 21.02 -5.11 1.43
C GLN A 362 21.92 -3.89 1.25
N ASP A 363 21.82 -3.20 0.11
CA ASP A 363 22.54 -1.96 -0.15
C ASP A 363 22.15 -0.86 0.85
N ASP A 364 20.86 -0.77 1.15
CA ASP A 364 20.32 0.15 2.14
C ASP A 364 20.87 -0.10 3.56
N LEU A 365 20.98 -1.38 3.97
CA LEU A 365 21.60 -1.77 5.24
C LEU A 365 23.11 -1.53 5.27
N ALA A 366 23.80 -1.71 4.14
CA ALA A 366 25.23 -1.44 4.07
C ALA A 366 25.55 0.05 4.31
N GLU A 367 24.65 0.94 3.90
CA GLU A 367 24.80 2.39 4.07
C GLU A 367 24.29 2.90 5.41
N CYS A 368 23.18 2.33 5.89
CA CYS A 368 22.53 2.70 7.13
C CYS A 368 22.40 1.47 8.05
N PRO A 369 23.53 0.91 8.55
CA PRO A 369 23.54 -0.36 9.29
C PRO A 369 22.84 -0.31 10.65
N GLY A 370 22.55 0.89 11.16
CA GLY A 370 22.03 1.09 12.50
C GLY A 370 23.04 0.72 13.59
N LEU A 371 22.59 0.82 14.84
CA LEU A 371 23.42 0.51 16.02
C LEU A 371 23.54 -0.98 16.31
N ARG A 372 22.78 -1.85 15.61
CA ARG A 372 22.65 -3.25 15.97
C ARG A 372 23.50 -4.16 15.09
N ARG A 373 24.80 -4.26 15.39
CA ARG A 373 25.59 -5.45 14.99
C ARG A 373 25.09 -6.65 15.81
N GLY A 374 24.32 -7.54 15.19
CA GLY A 374 24.03 -8.87 15.77
C GLY A 374 22.63 -9.12 16.32
N SER A 375 21.60 -8.37 15.92
CA SER A 375 20.22 -8.83 16.18
C SER A 375 19.91 -10.01 15.28
N LYS A 376 19.83 -11.23 15.84
CA LYS A 376 19.21 -12.35 15.12
C LYS A 376 17.81 -11.92 14.69
N LEU A 377 17.49 -12.12 13.41
CA LEU A 377 16.14 -12.07 12.88
C LEU A 377 15.30 -13.05 13.69
N VAL A 378 14.57 -12.57 14.69
CA VAL A 378 13.59 -13.39 15.41
C VAL A 378 12.42 -13.60 14.46
N SER A 379 11.93 -14.82 14.35
CA SER A 379 10.69 -15.10 13.61
C SER A 379 9.57 -14.29 14.23
N VAL A 380 9.08 -13.29 13.50
CA VAL A 380 7.98 -12.44 13.93
C VAL A 380 6.68 -13.18 13.67
N VAL A 381 5.85 -13.34 14.71
CA VAL A 381 4.51 -13.92 14.56
C VAL A 381 3.57 -12.79 14.17
N ASN A 382 3.24 -12.72 12.88
CA ASN A 382 2.32 -11.71 12.37
C ASN A 382 0.89 -12.00 12.86
N PRO A 383 0.12 -10.96 13.26
CA PRO A 383 -1.30 -11.11 13.55
C PRO A 383 -2.05 -11.68 12.33
N VAL A 384 -3.11 -12.45 12.58
CA VAL A 384 -3.90 -13.12 11.52
C VAL A 384 -4.39 -12.13 10.44
N TRP A 385 -4.87 -10.95 10.85
CA TRP A 385 -5.34 -9.92 9.91
C TRP A 385 -4.21 -9.44 8.98
N GLN A 386 -2.98 -9.36 9.49
CA GLN A 386 -1.83 -8.91 8.73
C GLN A 386 -1.37 -9.99 7.75
N SER A 387 -1.30 -11.24 8.21
CA SER A 387 -1.01 -12.38 7.33
C SER A 387 -2.03 -12.50 6.20
N THR A 388 -3.31 -12.23 6.49
CA THR A 388 -4.38 -12.22 5.47
C THR A 388 -4.12 -11.15 4.41
N ILE A 389 -3.73 -9.94 4.81
CA ILE A 389 -3.36 -8.88 3.85
C ILE A 389 -2.14 -9.29 3.02
N GLN A 390 -1.09 -9.80 3.65
CA GLN A 390 0.14 -10.18 2.95
C GLN A 390 -0.07 -11.32 1.94
N GLN A 391 -0.99 -12.26 2.23
CA GLN A 391 -1.23 -13.43 1.39
C GLN A 391 -2.31 -13.21 0.34
N ASN A 392 -3.39 -12.50 0.69
CA ASN A 392 -4.59 -12.43 -0.14
C ASN A 392 -4.71 -11.12 -0.92
N LEU A 393 -4.00 -10.06 -0.54
CA LEU A 393 -3.97 -8.84 -1.35
C LEU A 393 -3.15 -9.14 -2.61
N VAL A 394 -3.83 -9.35 -3.72
CA VAL A 394 -3.24 -9.59 -5.06
C VAL A 394 -3.84 -8.55 -6.00
N TRP A 395 -3.00 -7.88 -6.78
CA TRP A 395 -3.41 -6.90 -7.80
C TRP A 395 -3.19 -7.43 -9.20
#